data_AF-A0AAN6VEM2-F1
#
_entry.id   AF-A0AAN6VEM2-F1
#
_cell.length_a   1.000
_cell.length_b   1.000
_cell.length_c   1.000
_cell.angle_alpha   90.00
_cell.angle_beta   90.00
_cell.angle_gamma   90.00
#
_symmetry.space_group_name_H-M   'P 1'
#
loop_
_entity.id
_entity.type
_entity.pdbx_description
1 polymer ?
#
loop_
_entity_poly.entity_id
_entity_poly.type
_entity_poly.pdbx_seq_one_letter_code
_entity_poly.pdbx_strand_id
1 'polypeptide(L)'
;MQPYIVEDQYADPGLPADVWATFLAARFSKREELYESLSSHEKKIVKKELRRIRYLRGAHGAWRDGVSLKCKEELHRCEVGIARSSGYRRQELNRERLILKQIQQWSTQQYARLQRSISPESYIIGLDAADDTLDDNPTESNYGYNGWVITFRKGEGGVTLNHPLCHGRFRHQKISMQRLLYDPSQTPLKRSAERSQLRYFHLQANNMLAACHPGVHDRKAEGVGGHMQRRKRKF
;
A
#
# COMPACT_ATOMS: atom_id res chain seq x y z
N MET A 1 16.98 29.71 -5.97
CA MET A 1 16.00 28.70 -6.39
C MET A 1 14.68 29.42 -6.50
N GLN A 2 14.15 29.63 -7.71
CA GLN A 2 12.78 30.13 -7.83
C GLN A 2 11.84 29.03 -7.35
N PRO A 3 10.84 29.34 -6.49
CA PRO A 3 9.84 28.36 -6.11
C PRO A 3 9.17 27.83 -7.38
N TYR A 4 8.96 26.52 -7.43
CA TYR A 4 8.31 25.86 -8.57
C TYR A 4 6.84 26.28 -8.57
N ILE A 5 6.53 27.43 -9.19
CA ILE A 5 5.17 27.95 -9.39
C ILE A 5 4.62 27.21 -10.61
N VAL A 6 4.26 25.94 -10.43
CA VAL A 6 3.40 25.27 -11.41
C VAL A 6 1.98 25.54 -10.97
N GLU A 7 1.25 26.28 -11.79
CA GLU A 7 -0.19 26.35 -11.67
C GLU A 7 -0.75 24.97 -12.01
N ASP A 8 -1.29 24.28 -11.00
CA ASP A 8 -2.05 23.05 -11.23
C ASP A 8 -3.24 23.38 -12.13
N GLN A 9 -3.13 23.03 -13.42
CA GLN A 9 -4.18 23.19 -14.40
C GLN A 9 -5.32 22.16 -14.24
N TYR A 10 -5.18 21.20 -13.33
CA TYR A 10 -6.17 20.17 -13.05
C TYR A 10 -6.62 20.24 -11.59
N ALA A 11 -7.75 20.90 -11.35
CA ALA A 11 -8.53 20.67 -10.15
C ALA A 11 -9.24 19.33 -10.32
N ASP A 12 -8.96 18.37 -9.43
CA ASP A 12 -9.68 17.11 -9.39
C ASP A 12 -11.16 17.42 -9.03
N PRO A 13 -12.15 17.09 -9.89
CA PRO A 13 -13.53 17.51 -9.69
C PRO A 13 -14.24 16.78 -8.53
N GLY A 14 -13.61 15.77 -7.93
CA GLY A 14 -14.16 15.06 -6.79
C GLY A 14 -14.06 15.86 -5.49
N LEU A 15 -15.18 16.02 -4.78
CA LEU A 15 -15.13 16.45 -3.38
C LEU A 15 -14.29 15.42 -2.58
N PRO A 16 -13.28 15.86 -1.82
CA PRO A 16 -12.46 14.93 -1.05
C PRO A 16 -13.34 14.17 -0.06
N ALA A 17 -13.18 12.85 -0.02
CA ALA A 17 -13.99 11.98 0.82
C ALA A 17 -13.65 12.10 2.32
N ASP A 18 -12.44 12.55 2.63
CA ASP A 18 -11.96 12.76 4.00
C ASP A 18 -10.95 13.91 4.10
N VAL A 19 -10.62 14.27 5.34
CA VAL A 19 -9.68 15.37 5.68
C VAL A 19 -8.26 15.11 5.17
N TRP A 20 -7.83 13.86 5.10
CA TRP A 20 -6.52 13.51 4.56
C TRP A 20 -6.46 13.75 3.05
N ALA A 21 -7.52 13.37 2.32
CA ALA A 21 -7.67 13.66 0.91
C ALA A 21 -7.72 15.18 0.65
N THR A 22 -8.43 15.94 1.48
CA THR A 22 -8.43 17.42 1.40
C THR A 22 -7.03 17.98 1.62
N PHE A 23 -6.31 17.48 2.62
CA PHE A 23 -4.94 17.89 2.90
C PHE A 23 -3.97 17.57 1.75
N LEU A 24 -4.12 16.41 1.11
CA LEU A 24 -3.35 16.03 -0.07
C LEU A 24 -3.68 16.88 -1.30
N ALA A 25 -4.96 17.17 -1.52
CA ALA A 25 -5.43 18.00 -2.64
C ALA A 25 -5.02 19.47 -2.49
N ALA A 26 -4.80 19.94 -1.26
CA ALA A 26 -4.32 21.29 -1.01
C ALA A 26 -2.92 21.52 -1.58
N ARG A 27 -2.74 22.69 -2.22
CA ARG A 27 -1.43 23.15 -2.71
C ARG A 27 -0.43 23.16 -1.56
N PHE A 28 0.82 22.78 -1.84
CA PHE A 28 1.88 22.73 -0.83
C PHE A 28 2.00 24.02 -0.02
N SER A 29 1.90 25.18 -0.67
CA SER A 29 1.96 26.50 -0.01
C SER A 29 0.79 26.80 0.91
N LYS A 30 -0.35 26.12 0.74
CA LYS A 30 -1.57 26.30 1.54
C LYS A 30 -1.77 25.21 2.59
N ARG A 31 -0.93 24.17 2.61
CA ARG A 31 -1.09 23.03 3.53
C ARG A 31 -0.88 23.42 4.98
N GLU A 32 0.00 24.36 5.27
CA GLU A 32 0.22 24.88 6.63
C GLU A 32 -1.03 25.60 7.16
N GLU A 33 -1.54 26.55 6.39
CA GLU A 33 -2.78 27.28 6.72
C GLU A 33 -3.97 26.33 6.87
N LEU A 34 -4.15 25.41 5.91
CA LEU A 34 -5.19 24.39 5.97
C LEU A 34 -5.04 23.55 7.25
N TYR A 35 -3.84 23.04 7.52
CA TYR A 35 -3.57 22.24 8.72
C TYR A 35 -3.93 23.00 9.99
N GLU A 36 -3.59 24.28 10.10
CA GLU A 36 -3.89 25.07 11.29
C GLU A 36 -5.39 25.28 11.50
N SER A 37 -6.18 25.36 10.42
CA SER A 37 -7.65 25.46 10.49
C SER A 37 -8.35 24.16 10.88
N LEU A 38 -7.67 23.00 10.83
CA LEU A 38 -8.27 21.71 11.18
C LEU A 38 -8.54 21.59 12.69
N SER A 39 -9.60 20.87 13.04
CA SER A 39 -9.89 20.51 14.44
C SER A 39 -8.80 19.61 15.04
N SER A 40 -8.74 19.51 16.37
CA SER A 40 -7.75 18.66 17.06
C SER A 40 -7.80 17.19 16.62
N HIS A 41 -8.99 16.66 16.32
CA HIS A 41 -9.15 15.29 15.84
C HIS A 41 -8.59 15.12 14.42
N GLU A 42 -8.89 16.06 13.53
CA GLU A 42 -8.42 16.09 12.15
C GLU A 42 -6.90 16.28 12.05
N LYS A 43 -6.33 17.17 12.87
CA LYS A 43 -4.88 17.33 13.02
C LYS A 43 -4.20 16.01 13.39
N LYS A 44 -4.81 15.20 14.27
CA LYS A 44 -4.31 13.86 14.63
C LYS A 44 -4.33 12.90 13.44
N ILE A 45 -5.40 12.89 12.63
CA ILE A 45 -5.47 12.06 11.42
C ILE A 45 -4.36 12.42 10.44
N VAL A 46 -4.19 13.71 10.13
CA VAL A 46 -3.14 14.18 9.21
C VAL A 46 -1.74 13.86 9.75
N LYS A 47 -1.48 14.11 11.04
CA LYS A 47 -0.21 13.73 11.69
C LYS A 47 0.09 12.24 11.57
N LYS A 48 -0.93 11.39 11.80
CA LYS A 48 -0.79 9.93 11.69
C LYS A 48 -0.36 9.52 10.27
N GLU A 49 -1.04 10.00 9.24
CA GLU A 49 -0.71 9.65 7.85
C GLU A 49 0.64 10.23 7.40
N LEU A 50 0.99 11.44 7.83
CA LEU A 50 2.29 12.02 7.54
C LEU A 50 3.45 11.25 8.18
N ARG A 51 3.28 10.77 9.42
CA ARG A 51 4.25 9.87 10.05
C ARG A 51 4.37 8.55 9.30
N ARG A 52 3.25 7.99 8.82
CA ARG A 52 3.26 6.78 7.98
C ARG A 52 4.03 7.02 6.68
N ILE A 53 3.82 8.15 6.01
CA ILE A 53 4.60 8.53 4.83
C ILE A 53 6.09 8.65 5.17
N ARG A 54 6.44 9.28 6.30
CA ARG A 54 7.84 9.39 6.74
C ARG A 54 8.47 8.02 6.95
N TYR A 55 7.78 7.12 7.65
CA TYR A 55 8.23 5.74 7.82
C TYR A 55 8.47 5.05 6.48
N LEU A 56 7.51 5.16 5.55
CA LEU A 56 7.64 4.59 4.20
C LEU A 56 8.79 5.22 3.41
N ARG A 57 9.03 6.53 3.55
CA ARG A 57 10.19 7.21 2.95
C ARG A 57 11.51 6.67 3.50
N GLY A 58 11.60 6.46 4.81
CA GLY A 58 12.78 5.85 5.44
C GLY A 58 13.02 4.42 4.96
N ALA A 59 11.97 3.59 4.96
CA ALA A 59 12.03 2.22 4.46
C ALA A 59 12.40 2.17 2.96
N HIS A 60 11.86 3.08 2.16
CA HIS A 60 12.18 3.22 0.75
C HIS A 60 13.63 3.68 0.52
N GLY A 61 14.15 4.56 1.38
CA GLY A 61 15.56 4.95 1.41
C GLY A 61 16.47 3.74 1.66
N ALA A 62 16.24 3.01 2.75
CA ALA A 62 17.01 1.81 3.07
C ALA A 62 16.93 0.73 1.97
N TRP A 63 15.74 0.54 1.39
CA TRP A 63 15.56 -0.34 0.23
C TRP A 63 16.38 0.15 -0.98
N ARG A 64 16.32 1.44 -1.30
CA ARG A 64 17.08 2.04 -2.40
C ARG A 64 18.57 1.88 -2.19
N ASP A 65 19.08 2.08 -0.98
CA ASP A 65 20.49 1.91 -0.65
C ASP A 65 20.92 0.45 -0.84
N GLY A 66 20.11 -0.49 -0.35
CA GLY A 66 20.34 -1.92 -0.56
C GLY A 66 20.29 -2.34 -2.03
N VAL A 67 19.35 -1.79 -2.81
CA VAL A 67 19.27 -2.03 -4.26
C VAL A 67 20.45 -1.40 -4.98
N SER A 68 20.87 -0.19 -4.60
CA SER A 68 22.01 0.51 -5.21
C SER A 68 23.33 -0.24 -4.99
N LEU A 69 23.50 -0.85 -3.81
CA LEU A 69 24.64 -1.71 -3.53
C LEU A 69 24.65 -2.95 -4.43
N LYS A 70 23.53 -3.70 -4.45
CA LYS A 70 23.39 -4.90 -5.31
C LYS A 70 23.51 -4.57 -6.79
N CYS A 71 23.02 -3.41 -7.20
CA CYS A 71 23.07 -2.95 -8.59
C CYS A 71 24.51 -2.88 -9.11
N LYS A 72 25.49 -2.49 -8.29
CA LYS A 72 26.90 -2.44 -8.70
C LYS A 72 27.45 -3.83 -9.00
N GLU A 73 27.15 -4.80 -8.14
CA GLU A 73 27.57 -6.20 -8.30
C GLU A 73 26.93 -6.83 -9.54
N GLU A 74 25.61 -6.64 -9.72
CA GLU A 74 24.88 -7.19 -10.86
C GLU A 74 25.28 -6.53 -12.18
N LEU A 75 25.60 -5.23 -12.18
CA LEU A 75 26.07 -4.55 -13.38
C LEU A 75 27.42 -5.10 -13.84
N HIS A 76 28.34 -5.38 -12.90
CA HIS A 76 29.60 -6.05 -13.22
C HIS A 76 29.37 -7.46 -13.78
N ARG A 77 28.47 -8.25 -13.18
CA ARG A 77 28.09 -9.59 -13.70
C ARG A 77 27.52 -9.50 -15.11
N CYS A 78 26.66 -8.52 -15.39
CA CYS A 78 26.11 -8.28 -16.71
C CYS A 78 27.21 -7.96 -17.72
N GLU A 79 28.18 -7.12 -17.37
CA GLU A 79 29.31 -6.75 -18.25
C GLU A 79 30.17 -7.96 -18.62
N VAL A 80 30.53 -8.79 -17.64
CA VAL A 80 31.27 -10.05 -17.88
C VAL A 80 30.42 -11.01 -18.73
N GLY A 81 29.12 -11.11 -18.45
CA GLY A 81 28.19 -11.94 -19.21
C GLY A 81 28.06 -11.50 -20.67
N ILE A 82 27.98 -10.19 -20.93
CA ILE A 82 27.89 -9.61 -22.28
C ILE A 82 29.15 -9.93 -23.09
N ALA A 83 30.33 -9.86 -22.47
CA ALA A 83 31.59 -10.17 -23.13
C ALA A 83 31.70 -11.66 -23.53
N ARG A 84 31.08 -12.55 -22.75
CA ARG A 84 31.11 -14.01 -22.96
C ARG A 84 29.95 -14.56 -23.79
N SER A 85 28.87 -13.81 -23.94
CA SER A 85 27.64 -14.26 -24.60
C SER A 85 27.50 -13.70 -26.02
N SER A 86 26.79 -14.42 -26.88
CA SER A 86 26.37 -13.97 -28.21
C SER A 86 24.86 -14.14 -28.41
N GLY A 87 24.33 -13.61 -29.51
CA GLY A 87 22.92 -13.76 -29.89
C GLY A 87 21.93 -13.19 -28.86
N TYR A 88 20.84 -13.93 -28.64
CA TYR A 88 19.71 -13.50 -27.80
C TYR A 88 20.12 -13.22 -26.35
N ARG A 89 20.96 -14.06 -25.75
CA ARG A 89 21.41 -13.88 -24.36
C ARG A 89 22.16 -12.57 -24.16
N ARG A 90 22.95 -12.14 -25.16
CA ARG A 90 23.64 -10.85 -25.12
C ARG A 90 22.65 -9.68 -25.16
N GLN A 91 21.55 -9.79 -25.90
CA GLN A 91 20.52 -8.73 -25.96
C GLN A 91 19.81 -8.58 -24.60
N GLU A 92 19.45 -9.69 -23.97
CA GLU A 92 18.84 -9.72 -22.64
C GLU A 92 19.74 -9.03 -21.59
N LEU A 93 21.02 -9.42 -21.53
CA LEU A 93 21.99 -8.81 -20.60
C LEU A 93 22.21 -7.31 -20.88
N ASN A 94 22.13 -6.87 -22.14
CA ASN A 94 22.20 -5.44 -22.47
C ASN A 94 20.97 -4.67 -21.97
N ARG A 95 19.78 -5.27 -22.04
CA ARG A 95 18.56 -4.67 -21.47
C ARG A 95 18.67 -4.55 -19.95
N GLU A 96 19.10 -5.61 -19.28
CA GLU A 96 19.34 -5.61 -17.83
C GLU A 96 20.36 -4.53 -17.45
N ARG A 97 21.48 -4.42 -18.19
CA ARG A 97 22.49 -3.37 -17.98
C ARG A 97 21.89 -1.96 -18.07
N LEU A 98 21.00 -1.69 -19.02
CA LEU A 98 20.36 -0.37 -19.16
C LEU A 98 19.48 -0.05 -17.94
N ILE A 99 18.70 -1.01 -17.45
CA ILE A 99 17.87 -0.85 -16.25
C ILE A 99 18.76 -0.57 -15.03
N LEU A 100 19.83 -1.34 -14.84
CA LEU A 100 20.77 -1.17 -13.74
C LEU A 100 21.48 0.20 -13.80
N LYS A 101 21.87 0.69 -14.97
CA LYS A 101 22.42 2.03 -15.13
C LYS A 101 21.44 3.13 -14.73
N GLN A 102 20.15 2.96 -15.02
CA GLN A 102 19.12 3.90 -14.58
C GLN A 102 18.96 3.91 -13.05
N ILE A 103 18.98 2.73 -12.43
CA ILE A 103 18.90 2.59 -10.96
C ILE A 103 20.13 3.22 -10.29
N GLN A 104 21.32 3.07 -10.86
CA GLN A 104 22.55 3.68 -10.33
C GLN A 104 22.44 5.22 -10.22
N GLN A 105 21.72 5.85 -11.15
CA GLN A 105 21.50 7.31 -11.17
C GLN A 105 20.53 7.79 -10.08
N TRP A 106 19.74 6.91 -9.43
CA TRP A 106 18.81 7.28 -8.35
C TRP A 106 19.49 7.87 -7.11
N SER A 107 20.80 7.70 -6.99
CA SER A 107 21.63 8.25 -5.91
C SER A 107 22.02 9.73 -6.10
N THR A 108 21.59 10.38 -7.19
CA THR A 108 21.99 11.77 -7.50
C THR A 108 21.41 12.80 -6.52
N GLN A 109 22.24 13.80 -6.20
CA GLN A 109 22.00 14.86 -5.21
C GLN A 109 20.74 15.71 -5.46
N GLN A 110 20.25 15.73 -6.70
CA GLN A 110 19.05 16.47 -7.10
C GLN A 110 17.79 15.93 -6.43
N TYR A 111 17.67 14.62 -6.25
CA TYR A 111 16.51 14.01 -5.62
C TYR A 111 16.40 14.35 -4.12
N ALA A 112 17.53 14.35 -3.42
CA ALA A 112 17.57 14.67 -1.99
C ALA A 112 17.15 16.13 -1.71
N ARG A 113 17.52 17.08 -2.58
CA ARG A 113 17.10 18.48 -2.45
C ARG A 113 15.60 18.65 -2.67
N LEU A 114 15.07 18.03 -3.73
CA LEU A 114 13.64 18.04 -4.01
C LEU A 114 12.85 17.47 -2.82
N GLN A 115 13.29 16.32 -2.29
CA GLN A 115 12.65 15.65 -1.17
C GLN A 115 12.57 16.50 0.10
N ARG A 116 13.61 17.29 0.42
CA ARG A 116 13.60 18.23 1.55
C ARG A 116 12.64 19.41 1.33
N SER A 117 12.55 19.93 0.11
CA SER A 117 11.70 21.10 -0.18
C SER A 117 10.20 20.81 -0.07
N ILE A 118 9.80 19.55 -0.17
CA ILE A 118 8.41 19.09 -0.08
C ILE A 118 8.12 18.35 1.23
N SER A 119 9.04 18.42 2.20
CA SER A 119 8.97 17.63 3.43
C SER A 119 8.00 18.27 4.42
N PRO A 120 6.92 17.57 4.83
CA PRO A 120 5.96 18.09 5.81
C PRO A 120 6.58 18.48 7.15
N GLU A 121 7.72 17.87 7.49
CA GLU A 121 8.50 18.15 8.69
C GLU A 121 8.94 19.62 8.78
N SER A 122 9.02 20.37 7.67
CA SER A 122 9.46 21.76 7.70
C SER A 122 8.41 22.75 8.20
N TYR A 123 7.13 22.37 8.21
CA TYR A 123 6.03 23.27 8.58
C TYR A 123 5.03 22.67 9.58
N ILE A 124 5.16 21.40 9.97
CA ILE A 124 4.29 20.79 11.00
C ILE A 124 5.11 20.55 12.27
N ILE A 125 4.94 21.43 13.25
CA ILE A 125 5.62 21.36 14.54
C ILE A 125 5.21 20.08 15.29
N GLY A 126 6.21 19.36 15.79
CA GLY A 126 6.02 18.16 16.60
C GLY A 126 5.59 16.92 15.80
N LEU A 127 5.75 16.89 14.48
CA LEU A 127 5.59 15.67 13.70
C LEU A 127 6.56 14.55 14.19
N ASP A 128 7.71 14.97 14.71
CA ASP A 128 8.79 14.15 15.24
C ASP A 128 8.61 13.74 16.71
N ALA A 129 7.67 14.36 17.43
CA ALA A 129 7.42 14.00 18.82
C ALA A 129 6.88 12.57 18.88
N ALA A 130 7.45 11.76 19.77
CA ALA A 130 6.87 10.47 20.14
C ALA A 130 5.46 10.74 20.68
N ASP A 131 4.44 10.17 20.05
CA ASP A 131 3.11 10.19 20.64
C ASP A 131 3.04 9.04 21.63
N ASP A 132 2.99 9.37 22.91
CA ASP A 132 2.86 8.38 23.99
C ASP A 132 1.50 7.64 23.95
N THR A 133 0.62 7.96 22.99
CA THR A 133 -0.78 7.50 22.92
C THR A 133 -1.16 6.77 21.63
N LEU A 134 -0.22 6.49 20.72
CA LEU A 134 -0.54 5.82 19.46
C LEU A 134 -0.28 4.30 19.55
N ASP A 135 -1.36 3.52 19.55
CA ASP A 135 -1.39 2.05 19.36
C ASP A 135 -0.74 1.57 18.03
N ASP A 136 -0.22 2.49 17.21
CA ASP A 136 0.35 2.25 15.88
C ASP A 136 1.84 2.63 15.86
N ASN A 137 2.64 1.95 16.68
CA ASN A 137 4.09 2.14 16.69
C ASN A 137 4.75 1.39 15.52
N PRO A 138 5.35 2.07 14.52
CA PRO A 138 5.94 1.43 13.35
C PRO A 138 7.13 0.54 13.65
N THR A 139 7.73 0.66 14.83
CA THR A 139 8.86 -0.19 15.26
C THR A 139 8.42 -1.52 15.82
N GLU A 140 7.20 -1.60 16.36
CA GLU A 140 6.63 -2.83 16.90
C GLU A 140 6.28 -3.82 15.77
N SER A 141 6.26 -5.10 16.11
CA SER A 141 5.98 -6.16 15.14
C SER A 141 4.51 -6.14 14.67
N ASN A 142 3.59 -5.67 15.52
CA ASN A 142 2.15 -5.58 15.29
C ASN A 142 1.72 -4.36 14.44
N TYR A 143 2.63 -3.48 14.03
CA TYR A 143 2.29 -2.28 13.26
C TYR A 143 1.49 -2.61 11.99
N GLY A 144 0.33 -1.95 11.83
CA GLY A 144 -0.57 -2.15 10.68
C GLY A 144 -1.42 -3.42 10.74
N TYR A 145 -1.41 -4.15 11.87
CA TYR A 145 -2.31 -5.26 12.11
C TYR A 145 -3.67 -4.75 12.63
N ASN A 146 -4.69 -4.75 11.77
CA ASN A 146 -6.05 -4.29 12.12
C ASN A 146 -7.01 -5.45 12.43
N GLY A 147 -6.48 -6.61 12.84
CA GLY A 147 -7.28 -7.77 13.19
C GLY A 147 -7.64 -7.75 14.67
N TRP A 148 -8.93 -7.86 14.99
CA TRP A 148 -9.41 -7.93 16.38
C TRP A 148 -10.06 -9.28 16.66
N VAL A 149 -9.61 -9.93 17.74
CA VAL A 149 -10.26 -11.10 18.33
C VAL A 149 -11.08 -10.65 19.53
N ILE A 150 -12.39 -10.58 19.39
CA ILE A 150 -13.30 -10.23 20.46
C ILE A 150 -13.92 -11.52 21.01
N THR A 151 -13.86 -11.68 22.32
CA THR A 151 -14.46 -12.81 23.02
C THR A 151 -15.68 -12.32 23.80
N PHE A 152 -16.83 -12.94 23.60
CA PHE A 152 -18.01 -12.73 24.42
C PHE A 152 -18.20 -13.89 25.37
N ARG A 153 -18.30 -13.58 26.66
CA ARG A 153 -18.66 -14.53 27.73
C ARG A 153 -20.01 -14.14 28.29
N LYS A 154 -20.83 -15.15 28.62
CA LYS A 154 -22.16 -14.94 29.19
C LYS A 154 -22.03 -14.17 30.50
N GLY A 155 -22.60 -12.96 30.57
CA GLY A 155 -22.59 -12.11 31.76
C GLY A 155 -21.40 -11.16 31.90
N GLU A 156 -20.35 -11.29 31.08
CA GLU A 156 -19.13 -10.48 31.18
C GLU A 156 -18.94 -9.50 30.01
N GLY A 157 -19.78 -9.57 28.97
CA GLY A 157 -19.65 -8.73 27.78
C GLY A 157 -18.53 -9.17 26.83
N GLY A 158 -18.08 -8.26 25.97
CA GLY A 158 -17.00 -8.49 25.01
C GLY A 158 -15.64 -8.11 25.59
N VAL A 159 -14.72 -9.07 25.70
CA VAL A 159 -13.32 -8.89 26.12
C VAL A 159 -12.41 -9.10 24.91
N THR A 160 -11.57 -8.12 24.62
CA THR A 160 -10.51 -8.22 23.61
C THR A 160 -9.41 -9.13 24.16
N LEU A 161 -9.17 -10.28 23.53
CA LEU A 161 -8.06 -11.18 23.92
C LEU A 161 -6.72 -10.61 23.44
N ASN A 162 -5.61 -10.96 24.10
CA ASN A 162 -4.27 -10.79 23.54
C ASN A 162 -4.23 -11.45 22.16
N HIS A 163 -4.15 -10.65 21.10
CA HIS A 163 -4.25 -11.13 19.73
C HIS A 163 -2.98 -11.90 19.35
N PRO A 164 -3.07 -13.16 18.90
CA PRO A 164 -1.91 -13.82 18.33
C PRO A 164 -1.51 -13.04 17.07
N LEU A 165 -0.31 -12.46 17.13
CA LEU A 165 0.24 -11.63 16.07
C LEU A 165 0.64 -12.51 14.89
N CYS A 166 -0.28 -12.73 13.94
CA CYS A 166 0.06 -13.38 12.70
C CYS A 166 0.69 -12.38 11.75
N HIS A 167 2.02 -12.38 11.63
CA HIS A 167 2.73 -11.45 10.76
C HIS A 167 2.81 -11.98 9.31
N GLY A 168 2.64 -11.09 8.33
CA GLY A 168 3.13 -11.30 6.97
C GLY A 168 4.66 -11.19 6.91
N ARG A 169 5.27 -11.50 5.76
CA ARG A 169 6.72 -11.30 5.56
C ARG A 169 7.09 -9.81 5.57
N PHE A 170 6.12 -8.94 5.28
CA PHE A 170 6.27 -7.49 5.33
C PHE A 170 5.19 -6.88 6.24
N ARG A 171 5.53 -5.80 6.96
CA ARG A 171 4.68 -5.12 7.95
C ARG A 171 3.35 -4.56 7.39
N HIS A 172 3.18 -4.51 6.06
CA HIS A 172 1.95 -4.02 5.40
C HIS A 172 1.31 -5.07 4.48
N GLN A 173 1.83 -6.30 4.53
CA GLN A 173 1.36 -7.35 3.63
C GLN A 173 -0.03 -7.80 4.07
N LYS A 174 -0.96 -7.91 3.11
CA LYS A 174 -2.21 -8.65 3.32
C LYS A 174 -1.85 -10.03 3.88
N ILE A 175 -2.22 -10.29 5.13
CA ILE A 175 -2.11 -11.64 5.67
C ILE A 175 -3.18 -12.43 4.94
N SER A 176 -2.76 -13.38 4.10
CA SER A 176 -3.70 -14.30 3.49
C SER A 176 -4.49 -14.99 4.59
N MET A 177 -5.82 -14.92 4.54
CA MET A 177 -6.69 -15.68 5.45
C MET A 177 -6.32 -17.16 5.47
N GLN A 178 -5.81 -17.69 4.36
CA GLN A 178 -5.34 -19.06 4.28
C GLN A 178 -4.14 -19.28 5.21
N ARG A 179 -3.20 -18.33 5.33
CA ARG A 179 -2.07 -18.45 6.29
C ARG A 179 -2.54 -18.43 7.73
N LEU A 180 -3.55 -17.62 8.05
CA LEU A 180 -4.20 -17.65 9.37
C LEU A 180 -4.87 -19.00 9.65
N LEU A 181 -5.34 -19.71 8.62
CA LEU A 181 -5.98 -21.03 8.76
C LEU A 181 -4.98 -22.20 8.74
N TYR A 182 -3.78 -22.02 8.15
CA TYR A 182 -2.82 -23.11 7.89
C TYR A 182 -1.90 -23.45 9.06
N ASP A 183 -1.69 -22.58 10.05
CA ASP A 183 -1.04 -22.98 11.30
C ASP A 183 -2.10 -23.51 12.27
N PRO A 184 -2.27 -24.85 12.37
CA PRO A 184 -3.31 -25.39 13.21
C PRO A 184 -2.97 -25.08 14.67
N SER A 185 -1.71 -25.10 15.07
CA SER A 185 -1.33 -24.99 16.48
C SER A 185 -1.60 -23.61 17.08
N GLN A 186 -1.41 -22.53 16.29
CA GLN A 186 -1.45 -21.16 16.78
C GLN A 186 -2.56 -20.30 16.17
N THR A 187 -3.44 -20.85 15.33
CA THR A 187 -4.46 -20.03 14.68
C THR A 187 -5.46 -19.43 15.70
N PRO A 188 -5.67 -18.10 15.67
CA PRO A 188 -6.73 -17.46 16.44
C PRO A 188 -8.11 -18.04 16.08
N LEU A 189 -8.30 -18.48 14.84
CA LEU A 189 -9.59 -18.88 14.26
C LEU A 189 -10.08 -20.28 14.71
N LYS A 190 -9.33 -20.96 15.58
CA LYS A 190 -9.74 -22.25 16.14
C LYS A 190 -10.97 -22.10 17.02
N ARG A 191 -11.86 -23.10 16.95
CA ARG A 191 -12.96 -23.23 17.92
C ARG A 191 -12.36 -23.28 19.33
N SER A 192 -12.89 -22.45 20.23
CA SER A 192 -12.56 -22.55 21.64
C SER A 192 -12.98 -23.91 22.17
N ALA A 193 -12.18 -24.49 23.07
CA ALA A 193 -12.64 -25.63 23.87
C ALA A 193 -13.78 -25.21 24.82
N GLU A 194 -13.81 -23.94 25.22
CA GLU A 194 -14.88 -23.35 26.04
C GLU A 194 -16.12 -23.08 25.17
N ARG A 195 -17.15 -23.92 25.33
CA ARG A 195 -18.44 -23.77 24.63
C ARG A 195 -19.27 -22.57 25.10
N SER A 196 -18.96 -22.01 26.26
CA SER A 196 -19.59 -20.80 26.81
C SER A 196 -19.08 -19.50 26.18
N GLN A 197 -18.08 -19.59 25.31
CA GLN A 197 -17.38 -18.47 24.71
C GLN A 197 -17.80 -18.31 23.24
N LEU A 198 -18.31 -17.13 22.87
CA LEU A 198 -18.45 -16.74 21.47
C LEU A 198 -17.21 -15.93 21.06
N ARG A 199 -16.53 -16.32 19.98
CA ARG A 199 -15.40 -15.57 19.44
C ARG A 199 -15.79 -14.90 18.13
N TYR A 200 -15.55 -13.60 18.04
CA TYR A 200 -15.73 -12.80 16.85
C TYR A 200 -14.37 -12.30 16.34
N PHE A 201 -14.10 -12.57 15.08
CA PHE A 201 -12.89 -12.11 14.41
C PHE A 201 -13.26 -10.97 13.47
N HIS A 202 -12.89 -9.76 13.85
CA HIS A 202 -13.02 -8.60 12.98
C HIS A 202 -11.74 -8.44 12.18
N LEU A 203 -11.84 -8.65 10.88
CA LEU A 203 -10.84 -8.15 9.94
C LEU A 203 -11.49 -6.94 9.30
N GLN A 204 -10.89 -5.77 9.47
CA GLN A 204 -11.32 -4.61 8.69
C GLN A 204 -11.20 -5.01 7.22
N ALA A 205 -12.34 -5.09 6.54
CA ALA A 205 -12.36 -5.19 5.10
C ALA A 205 -11.69 -3.93 4.59
N ASN A 206 -10.50 -4.06 3.99
CA ASN A 206 -9.98 -2.98 3.19
C ASN A 206 -10.97 -2.82 2.04
N ASN A 207 -11.79 -1.77 2.12
CA ASN A 207 -12.57 -1.20 1.02
C ASN A 207 -11.59 -0.69 -0.03
N MET A 208 -10.87 -1.60 -0.69
CA MET A 208 -10.43 -1.33 -2.04
C MET A 208 -11.74 -1.22 -2.79
N LEU A 209 -12.13 0.01 -3.13
CA LEU A 209 -13.05 0.25 -4.23
C LEU A 209 -12.56 -0.70 -5.32
N ALA A 210 -13.31 -1.77 -5.57
CA ALA A 210 -13.05 -2.57 -6.75
C ALA A 210 -13.10 -1.54 -7.86
N ALA A 211 -11.98 -1.32 -8.53
CA ALA A 211 -11.99 -0.67 -9.82
C ALA A 211 -12.76 -1.63 -10.73
N CYS A 212 -14.09 -1.63 -10.60
CA CYS A 212 -15.01 -2.12 -11.58
C CYS A 212 -14.77 -1.20 -12.75
N HIS A 213 -13.89 -1.61 -13.67
CA HIS A 213 -13.83 -1.03 -15.00
C HIS A 213 -15.27 -1.00 -15.54
N PRO A 214 -15.90 0.16 -15.72
CA PRO A 214 -17.14 0.24 -16.44
C PRO A 214 -16.75 0.23 -17.91
N GLY A 215 -16.53 -0.95 -18.50
CA GLY A 215 -15.95 -0.94 -19.84
C GLY A 215 -15.72 -2.27 -20.53
N VAL A 216 -16.54 -3.30 -20.32
CA VAL A 216 -16.64 -4.40 -21.30
C VAL A 216 -18.06 -4.99 -21.34
N HIS A 217 -19.06 -4.20 -21.74
CA HIS A 217 -20.29 -4.75 -22.31
C HIS A 217 -20.79 -3.83 -23.42
N ASP A 218 -20.09 -3.88 -24.54
CA ASP A 218 -20.67 -3.57 -25.84
C ASP A 218 -20.05 -4.52 -26.87
N ARG A 219 -20.52 -5.78 -26.85
CA ARG A 219 -20.40 -6.65 -28.01
C ARG A 219 -21.78 -6.73 -28.65
N LYS A 220 -21.87 -6.01 -29.76
CA LYS A 220 -22.87 -6.09 -30.81
C LYS A 220 -23.47 -7.49 -30.94
N ALA A 221 -24.78 -7.56 -30.76
CA ALA A 221 -25.59 -8.65 -31.30
C ALA A 221 -25.69 -8.44 -32.82
N GLU A 222 -24.74 -8.97 -33.58
CA GLU A 222 -24.91 -9.21 -35.02
C GLU A 222 -25.51 -10.60 -35.22
N GLY A 223 -26.58 -10.62 -36.02
CA GLY A 223 -27.49 -11.74 -36.16
C GLY A 223 -26.89 -12.97 -36.82
N VAL A 224 -27.46 -14.12 -36.47
CA VAL A 224 -27.38 -15.33 -37.28
C VAL A 224 -28.81 -15.78 -37.53
N GLY A 225 -29.18 -15.76 -38.81
CA GLY A 225 -30.50 -16.02 -39.32
C GLY A 225 -31.00 -17.43 -39.00
N GLY A 226 -32.32 -17.50 -38.81
CA GLY A 226 -33.05 -18.74 -38.68
C GLY A 226 -32.92 -19.60 -39.94
N HIS A 227 -32.59 -20.87 -39.73
CA HIS A 227 -32.87 -21.92 -40.69
C HIS A 227 -33.75 -22.98 -40.03
N MET A 228 -35.05 -22.77 -40.23
CA MET A 228 -36.14 -23.65 -39.84
C MET A 228 -36.25 -24.77 -40.88
N GLN A 229 -35.61 -25.92 -40.62
CA GLN A 229 -35.92 -27.15 -41.37
C GLN A 229 -36.96 -27.98 -40.63
N ARG A 230 -38.18 -27.94 -41.17
CA ARG A 230 -39.25 -28.93 -40.94
C ARG A 230 -38.72 -30.33 -41.31
N ARG A 231 -38.66 -31.25 -40.36
CA ARG A 231 -38.69 -32.69 -40.65
C ARG A 231 -40.06 -33.26 -40.29
N LYS A 232 -40.72 -33.74 -41.34
CA LYS A 232 -41.98 -34.45 -41.33
C LYS A 232 -41.81 -35.79 -40.58
N ARG A 233 -42.83 -36.12 -39.77
CA ARG A 233 -43.13 -37.48 -39.31
C ARG A 233 -43.20 -38.45 -40.50
N LYS A 234 -42.71 -39.67 -40.29
CA LYS A 234 -43.32 -40.88 -40.84
C LYS A 234 -43.24 -41.98 -39.76
N PHE A 235 -44.42 -42.53 -39.48
CA PHE A 235 -44.81 -43.80 -38.86
C PHE A 235 -43.84 -44.49 -37.92
#